data_AF-A0A6N3CUS5-F1
#
_entry.id   AF-A0A6N3CUS5-F1
#
_cell.length_a   1.000
_cell.length_b   1.000
_cell.length_c   1.000
_cell.angle_alpha   90.00
_cell.angle_beta   90.00
_cell.angle_gamma   90.00
#
_symmetry.space_group_name_H-M   'P 1'
#
loop_
_entity.id
_entity.type
_entity.pdbx_description
1 polymer ?
#
loop_
_entity_poly.entity_id
_entity_poly.type
_entity_poly.pdbx_seq_one_letter_code
_entity_poly.pdbx_strand_id
1 'polypeptide(L)'
;MIHYINFFFNNIEYDENYYQAEFSSPDVNVHCNFRYNRKTKCCEEIWNYNRPPEEIEPIPVWWLEKKMQENGKLHRCESKISY
;
A
#
# COMPACT_ATOMS: atom_id res chain seq x y z
N MET A 1 4.37 -22.16 -2.10
CA MET A 1 4.52 -21.68 -0.71
C MET A 1 3.93 -20.28 -0.70
N ILE A 2 2.84 -20.03 0.02
CA ILE A 2 2.29 -18.66 0.11
C ILE A 2 3.23 -17.93 1.06
N HIS A 3 4.13 -17.09 0.52
CA HIS A 3 4.95 -16.23 1.34
C HIS A 3 4.01 -15.23 2.03
N TYR A 4 3.96 -15.32 3.35
CA TYR A 4 3.29 -14.33 4.17
C TYR A 4 4.14 -13.07 4.13
N ILE A 5 3.74 -12.11 3.30
CA ILE A 5 4.46 -10.84 3.18
C ILE A 5 3.96 -9.93 4.29
N ASN A 6 4.86 -9.60 5.22
CA ASN A 6 4.65 -8.55 6.20
C ASN A 6 4.85 -7.20 5.52
N PHE A 7 3.83 -6.34 5.63
CA PHE A 7 3.89 -5.00 5.07
C PHE A 7 3.20 -3.98 5.96
N PHE A 8 3.62 -2.74 5.78
CA PHE A 8 3.20 -1.57 6.52
C PHE A 8 2.82 -0.46 5.56
N PHE A 9 1.72 0.20 5.87
CA PHE A 9 1.29 1.45 5.27
C PHE A 9 1.32 2.53 6.35
N ASN A 10 2.06 3.60 6.11
CA ASN A 10 2.18 4.73 7.03
C ASN A 10 1.68 6.01 6.37
N ASN A 11 1.22 6.95 7.18
CA ASN A 11 0.73 8.26 6.73
C ASN A 11 -0.33 8.12 5.62
N ILE A 12 -1.27 7.20 5.82
CA ILE A 12 -2.36 6.97 4.87
C ILE A 12 -3.25 8.21 4.84
N GLU A 13 -3.37 8.79 3.65
CA GLU A 13 -4.30 9.85 3.29
C GLU A 13 -5.18 9.33 2.16
N TYR A 14 -6.48 9.58 2.24
CA TYR A 14 -7.42 9.05 1.26
C TYR A 14 -8.67 9.90 1.14
N ASP A 15 -9.21 9.91 -0.07
CA ASP A 15 -10.51 10.48 -0.38
C ASP A 15 -11.27 9.55 -1.35
N GLU A 16 -12.32 10.04 -1.99
CA GLU A 16 -13.09 9.28 -2.99
C GLU A 16 -12.30 8.93 -4.27
N ASN A 17 -11.18 9.60 -4.53
CA ASN A 17 -10.41 9.51 -5.75
C ASN A 17 -9.12 8.72 -5.57
N TYR A 18 -8.40 8.92 -4.46
CA TYR A 18 -7.07 8.34 -4.27
C TYR A 18 -6.84 7.71 -2.89
N TYR A 19 -5.89 6.77 -2.87
CA TYR A 19 -5.10 6.42 -1.70
C TYR A 19 -3.70 6.98 -1.90
N GLN A 20 -3.15 7.59 -0.86
CA GLN A 20 -1.76 8.01 -0.80
C GLN A 20 -1.17 7.52 0.51
N ALA A 21 -0.01 6.88 0.46
CA ALA A 21 0.66 6.43 1.67
C ALA A 21 2.15 6.18 1.41
N GLU A 22 2.89 6.07 2.51
CA GLU A 22 4.17 5.40 2.55
C GLU A 22 3.94 3.90 2.68
N PHE A 23 4.61 3.10 1.85
CA PHE A 23 4.55 1.65 1.85
C PHE A 23 5.92 1.08 2.17
N SER A 24 5.94 0.06 3.02
CA SER A 24 7.15 -0.69 3.36
C SER A 24 6.85 -2.18 3.47
N SER A 25 7.70 -2.99 2.85
CA SER A 25 7.67 -4.45 2.95
C SER A 25 9.08 -4.96 3.25
N PRO A 26 9.46 -5.09 4.53
CA PRO A 26 10.81 -5.48 4.93
C PRO A 26 11.25 -6.84 4.38
N ASP A 27 10.33 -7.80 4.31
CA ASP A 27 10.59 -9.17 3.83
C ASP A 27 11.17 -9.23 2.42
N VAL A 28 10.82 -8.24 1.59
CA VAL A 28 11.30 -8.11 0.21
C VAL A 28 12.15 -6.85 0.01
N ASN A 29 12.55 -6.17 1.09
CA ASN A 29 13.31 -4.92 1.07
C ASN A 29 12.74 -3.88 0.08
N VAL A 30 11.43 -3.65 0.15
CA VAL A 30 10.73 -2.61 -0.63
C VAL A 30 10.29 -1.49 0.30
N HIS A 31 10.54 -0.25 -0.11
CA HIS A 31 10.07 0.97 0.52
C HIS A 31 9.77 1.99 -0.57
N CYS A 32 8.63 2.66 -0.51
CA CYS A 32 8.27 3.75 -1.40
C CYS A 32 7.11 4.58 -0.84
N ASN A 33 6.93 5.79 -1.38
CA ASN A 33 5.64 6.46 -1.34
C ASN A 33 4.87 6.20 -2.63
N PHE A 34 3.54 6.17 -2.56
CA PHE A 34 2.70 5.97 -3.72
C PHE A 34 1.41 6.78 -3.68
N ARG A 35 0.85 7.02 -4.87
CA ARG A 35 -0.50 7.54 -5.09
C ARG A 35 -1.24 6.60 -6.03
N TYR A 36 -2.33 6.04 -5.52
CA TYR A 36 -3.18 5.09 -6.23
C TYR A 36 -4.54 5.70 -6.50
N ASN A 37 -4.97 5.69 -7.76
CA ASN A 37 -6.29 6.14 -8.16
C ASN A 37 -7.31 5.02 -7.99
N ARG A 38 -8.31 5.26 -7.13
CA ARG A 38 -9.36 4.30 -6.76
C ARG A 38 -10.38 4.09 -7.88
N LYS A 39 -10.54 5.05 -8.80
CA LYS A 39 -11.46 4.99 -9.94
C LYS A 39 -10.87 4.19 -11.09
N THR A 40 -9.63 4.51 -11.48
CA THR A 40 -8.93 3.82 -12.58
C THR A 40 -8.26 2.52 -12.14
N LYS A 41 -8.12 2.33 -10.82
CA LYS A 41 -7.47 1.18 -10.19
C LYS A 41 -5.98 1.04 -10.55
N CYS A 42 -5.32 2.17 -10.82
CA CYS A 42 -3.91 2.22 -11.22
C CYS A 42 -3.08 3.03 -10.22
N CYS A 43 -1.81 2.65 -10.04
CA CYS A 43 -0.83 3.49 -9.39
C CYS A 43 -0.45 4.63 -10.34
N GLU A 44 -0.75 5.87 -9.97
CA GLU A 44 -0.46 7.05 -10.81
C GLU A 44 0.97 7.53 -10.60
N GLU A 45 1.49 7.38 -9.39
CA GLU A 45 2.80 7.90 -9.01
C GLU A 45 3.44 7.04 -7.92
N ILE A 46 4.75 6.81 -8.06
CA ILE A 46 5.61 6.17 -7.04
C ILE A 46 6.85 7.04 -6.90
N TRP A 47 7.23 7.38 -5.68
CA TRP A 47 8.40 8.21 -5.38
C TRP A 47 9.09 7.76 -4.08
N ASN A 48 10.24 8.35 -3.75
CA ASN A 48 11.06 7.98 -2.59
C ASN A 48 11.28 6.47 -2.45
N TYR A 49 11.53 5.79 -3.57
CA TYR A 49 11.65 4.35 -3.62
C TYR A 49 13.10 3.89 -3.44
N ASN A 50 13.26 2.72 -2.83
CA ASN A 50 14.57 2.06 -2.68
C ASN A 50 14.85 1.02 -3.78
N ARG A 51 13.88 0.76 -4.66
CA ARG A 51 13.94 -0.19 -5.77
C ARG A 51 13.29 0.39 -7.03
N PRO A 52 13.60 -0.11 -8.23
CA PRO A 52 12.92 0.31 -9.46
C PRO A 52 11.39 0.15 -9.32
N PRO A 53 10.58 1.11 -9.79
CA PRO A 53 9.12 1.03 -9.69
C PRO A 53 8.52 -0.27 -10.26
N GLU A 54 9.15 -0.84 -11.29
CA GLU A 54 8.75 -2.09 -11.93
C GLU A 54 8.91 -3.31 -10.98
N GLU A 55 9.80 -3.23 -9.99
CA GLU A 55 9.98 -4.25 -8.96
C GLU A 55 9.08 -4.02 -7.73
N ILE A 56 8.43 -2.87 -7.64
CA ILE A 56 7.54 -2.47 -6.55
C ILE A 56 6.09 -2.83 -6.87
N GLU A 57 5.73 -2.90 -8.15
CA GLU A 57 4.41 -3.33 -8.56
C GLU A 57 4.18 -4.84 -8.36
N PRO A 58 3.05 -5.27 -7.74
CA PRO A 58 1.95 -4.45 -7.21
C PRO A 58 2.03 -4.20 -5.70
N ILE A 59 1.96 -2.93 -5.30
CA ILE A 59 1.67 -2.51 -3.93
C ILE A 59 0.32 -3.13 -3.51
N PRO A 60 0.17 -3.75 -2.33
CA PRO A 60 -1.03 -4.48 -1.94
C PRO A 60 -2.19 -3.55 -1.53
N VAL A 61 -2.58 -2.62 -2.39
CA VAL A 61 -3.67 -1.65 -2.17
C VAL A 61 -5.01 -2.35 -1.91
N TRP A 62 -5.21 -3.55 -2.46
CA TRP A 62 -6.36 -4.41 -2.15
C TRP A 62 -6.58 -4.60 -0.64
N TRP A 63 -5.50 -4.56 0.17
CA TRP A 63 -5.61 -4.64 1.62
C TRP A 63 -6.24 -3.40 2.24
N LEU A 64 -5.88 -2.21 1.75
CA LEU A 64 -6.53 -0.95 2.16
C LEU A 64 -8.01 -0.96 1.77
N GLU A 65 -8.36 -1.46 0.59
CA GLU A 65 -9.77 -1.59 0.17
C GLU A 65 -10.54 -2.52 1.08
N LYS A 66 -9.97 -3.68 1.39
CA LYS A 66 -10.55 -4.64 2.33
C LYS A 66 -10.76 -4.02 3.71
N LYS A 67 -9.76 -3.30 4.25
CA LYS A 67 -9.88 -2.63 5.56
C LYS A 67 -10.94 -1.54 5.56
N MET A 68 -11.03 -0.76 4.48
CA MET A 68 -12.08 0.22 4.31
C MET A 68 -13.47 -0.41 4.28
N GLN A 69 -13.64 -1.57 3.63
CA GLN A 69 -14.90 -2.32 3.61
C GLN A 69 -15.27 -2.90 4.98
N GLU A 70 -14.30 -3.43 5.72
CA GLU A 70 -14.52 -4.03 7.05
C GLU A 70 -14.86 -2.97 8.10
N ASN A 71 -14.13 -1.84 8.09
CA ASN A 71 -14.15 -0.88 9.20
C ASN A 71 -14.86 0.44 8.86
N GLY A 72 -15.18 0.69 7.58
CA GLY A 72 -15.72 1.96 7.10
C GLY A 72 -14.73 3.13 7.09
N LYS A 73 -13.50 2.92 7.59
CA LYS A 73 -12.41 3.90 7.63
C LYS A 73 -11.05 3.20 7.66
N LEU A 74 -10.00 3.94 7.29
CA LEU A 74 -8.62 3.52 7.49
C LEU A 74 -7.99 4.33 8.62
N HIS A 75 -7.10 3.69 9.38
CA HIS A 75 -6.23 4.40 10.28
C HIS A 75 -5.08 5.06 9.52
N ARG A 76 -4.41 6.04 10.15
CA ARG A 76 -3.22 6.68 9.57
C ARG A 76 -2.10 5.67 9.28
N CYS A 77 -2.06 4.56 10.03
CA CYS A 77 -1.16 3.44 9.80
C CYS A 77 -1.95 2.14 9.75
N GLU A 78 -1.69 1.32 8.74
CA GLU A 78 -2.26 -0.02 8.58
C GLU A 78 -1.14 -1.02 8.33
N SER A 79 -1.30 -2.25 8.78
CA SER A 79 -0.31 -3.28 8.50
C SER A 79 -0.95 -4.65 8.35
N LYS A 80 -0.23 -5.54 7.68
CA LYS A 80 -0.50 -6.97 7.72
C LYS A 80 0.74 -7.63 8.32
N ILE A 81 0.57 -8.17 9.52
CA ILE A 81 1.59 -8.96 10.20
C ILE A 81 1.05 -10.39 10.26
N SER A 82 1.79 -11.34 9.71
CA SER A 82 1.48 -12.76 9.73
C SER A 82 2.67 -13.49 10.36
N TYR A 83 2.38 -14.34 11.35
CA TYR A 83 3.35 -15.13 12.11
C TYR A 83 3.42 -16.56 11.57
#